data_AF-A0AAU6Q3K7-F1
#
_entry.id   AF-A0AAU6Q3K7-F1
#
_cell.length_a   1.000
_cell.length_b   1.000
_cell.length_c   1.000
_cell.angle_alpha   90.00
_cell.angle_beta   90.00
_cell.angle_gamma   90.00
#
_symmetry.space_group_name_H-M   'P 1'
#
loop_
_entity.id
_entity.type
_entity.pdbx_description
1 polymer ?
#
loop_
_entity_poly.entity_id
_entity_poly.type
_entity_poly.pdbx_seq_one_letter_code
_entity_poly.pdbx_strand_id
1 'polypeptide(L)'
;MTSTSEPQAQVLQALTTPQDVDQFLKDYPLAAIFKAGTCHKTMQGFGVIETFLQRHDLPIGFIRVVDWRPASNHVTELTGITHHSPQFILFRDGKPQYEVNNWDITPEALAPVFSQHVPQRSGAAQVQTEGGVEPYRQLMQAYLDGQLSDWAFQDQYVTLFRDDASLRSQREFDLLSRLFGDPDAYHGGLHQLGAPQERGDLRARVQDILNQLG
;
A
#
# COMPACT_ATOMS: atom_id res chain seq x y z
N MET A 1 -9.20 -20.92 -31.56
CA MET A 1 -8.33 -21.36 -30.45
C MET A 1 -8.21 -20.17 -29.50
N THR A 2 -9.14 -20.07 -28.57
CA THR A 2 -9.11 -19.05 -27.51
C THR A 2 -8.28 -19.63 -26.37
N SER A 3 -7.02 -19.21 -26.29
CA SER A 3 -6.19 -19.50 -25.12
C SER A 3 -6.78 -18.75 -23.93
N THR A 4 -7.47 -19.48 -23.07
CA THR A 4 -7.94 -19.01 -21.77
C THR A 4 -6.70 -18.75 -20.92
N SER A 5 -6.30 -17.49 -20.78
CA SER A 5 -5.27 -17.09 -19.83
C SER A 5 -5.84 -17.31 -18.43
N GLU A 6 -5.40 -18.36 -17.74
CA GLU A 6 -5.67 -18.53 -16.32
C GLU A 6 -5.13 -17.30 -15.57
N PRO A 7 -5.84 -16.78 -14.56
CA PRO A 7 -5.32 -15.71 -13.73
C PRO A 7 -4.07 -16.23 -13.02
N GLN A 8 -2.90 -15.76 -13.44
CA GLN A 8 -1.63 -16.10 -12.80
C GLN A 8 -1.70 -15.66 -11.33
N ALA A 9 -1.59 -16.63 -10.42
CA ALA A 9 -1.58 -16.37 -8.99
C ALA A 9 -0.34 -15.56 -8.62
N GLN A 10 -0.50 -14.60 -7.72
CA GLN A 10 0.60 -13.80 -7.17
C GLN A 10 1.72 -14.73 -6.66
N VAL A 11 2.92 -14.60 -7.22
CA VAL A 11 4.08 -15.33 -6.70
C VAL A 11 4.62 -14.57 -5.49
N LEU A 12 4.58 -15.22 -4.32
CA LEU A 12 5.21 -14.76 -3.08
C LEU A 12 6.10 -15.89 -2.55
N GLN A 13 7.41 -15.70 -2.61
CA GLN A 13 8.39 -16.75 -2.29
C GLN A 13 9.31 -16.32 -1.13
N ALA A 14 9.47 -17.18 -0.14
CA ALA A 14 10.47 -16.99 0.91
C ALA A 14 11.88 -17.22 0.34
N LEU A 15 12.77 -16.25 0.51
CA LEU A 15 14.18 -16.38 0.13
C LEU A 15 15.02 -16.52 1.41
N THR A 16 15.41 -17.74 1.72
CA THR A 16 16.03 -18.10 3.00
C THR A 16 17.56 -18.21 2.91
N THR A 17 18.07 -18.49 1.71
CA THR A 17 19.50 -18.66 1.42
C THR A 17 19.95 -17.74 0.27
N PRO A 18 21.27 -17.48 0.12
CA PRO A 18 21.82 -16.80 -1.05
C PRO A 18 21.42 -17.46 -2.38
N GLN A 19 21.38 -18.79 -2.40
CA GLN A 19 21.01 -19.57 -3.58
C GLN A 19 19.54 -19.34 -3.97
N ASP A 20 18.65 -19.17 -2.99
CA ASP A 20 17.24 -18.84 -3.26
C ASP A 20 17.13 -17.49 -3.98
N VAL A 21 17.93 -16.50 -3.56
CA VAL A 21 17.96 -15.17 -4.19
C VAL A 21 18.43 -15.26 -5.63
N ASP A 22 19.54 -15.96 -5.88
CA ASP A 22 20.08 -16.13 -7.24
C ASP A 22 19.11 -16.88 -8.14
N GLN A 23 18.46 -17.91 -7.63
CA GLN A 23 17.51 -18.72 -8.39
C GLN A 23 16.25 -17.91 -8.69
N PHE A 24 15.71 -17.21 -7.70
CA PHE A 24 14.53 -16.37 -7.87
C PHE A 24 14.74 -15.28 -8.93
N LEU A 25 15.88 -14.57 -8.90
CA LEU A 25 16.17 -13.52 -9.88
C LEU A 25 16.46 -14.08 -11.29
N LYS A 26 16.85 -15.35 -11.41
CA LYS A 26 16.99 -16.05 -12.70
C LYS A 26 15.64 -16.49 -13.26
N ASP A 27 14.79 -17.06 -12.41
CA ASP A 27 13.47 -17.58 -12.79
C ASP A 27 12.49 -16.45 -13.14
N TYR A 28 12.65 -15.30 -12.49
CA TYR A 28 11.80 -14.13 -12.69
C TYR A 28 12.63 -12.92 -13.14
N PRO A 29 12.79 -12.70 -14.46
CA PRO A 29 13.54 -11.58 -15.00
C PRO A 29 13.00 -10.21 -14.56
N LEU A 30 11.69 -10.10 -14.28
CA LEU A 30 11.08 -8.94 -13.64
C LEU A 30 10.49 -9.40 -12.31
N ALA A 31 11.10 -8.96 -11.20
CA ALA A 31 10.68 -9.35 -9.86
C ALA A 31 11.08 -8.27 -8.86
N ALA A 32 10.54 -8.32 -7.65
CA ALA A 32 11.06 -7.52 -6.56
C ALA A 32 11.45 -8.37 -5.35
N ILE A 33 12.41 -7.88 -4.57
CA ILE A 33 12.78 -8.45 -3.28
C ILE A 33 12.35 -7.49 -2.18
N PHE A 34 11.60 -8.01 -1.21
CA PHE A 34 11.19 -7.30 -0.01
C PHE A 34 11.94 -7.84 1.21
N LYS A 35 12.83 -7.04 1.77
CA LYS A 35 13.52 -7.34 3.03
C LYS A 35 12.65 -6.87 4.19
N ALA A 36 12.09 -7.82 4.92
CA ALA A 36 11.12 -7.64 5.98
C ALA A 36 11.77 -7.69 7.36
N GLY A 37 11.53 -6.65 8.18
CA GLY A 37 11.91 -6.61 9.58
C GLY A 37 10.81 -7.12 10.51
N THR A 38 11.00 -6.93 11.81
CA THR A 38 10.03 -7.31 12.85
C THR A 38 9.19 -6.14 13.37
N CYS A 39 9.45 -4.91 12.89
CA CYS A 39 8.78 -3.69 13.34
C CYS A 39 7.50 -3.41 12.54
N HIS A 40 6.57 -2.64 13.13
CA HIS A 40 5.28 -2.24 12.52
C HIS A 40 5.41 -1.60 11.13
N LYS A 41 6.51 -0.88 10.86
CA LYS A 41 6.82 -0.31 9.53
C LYS A 41 6.81 -1.36 8.42
N THR A 42 7.22 -2.59 8.73
CA THR A 42 7.25 -3.69 7.76
C THR A 42 5.85 -4.10 7.33
N MET A 43 4.91 -4.18 8.26
CA MET A 43 3.52 -4.50 7.95
C MET A 43 2.88 -3.39 7.12
N GLN A 44 3.16 -2.12 7.45
CA GLN A 44 2.67 -0.99 6.67
C GLN A 44 3.24 -0.98 5.25
N GLY A 45 4.57 -1.08 5.10
CA GLY A 45 5.21 -1.08 3.78
C GLY A 45 4.77 -2.25 2.91
N PHE A 46 4.58 -3.43 3.50
CA PHE A 46 4.05 -4.58 2.76
C PHE A 46 2.58 -4.38 2.37
N GLY A 47 1.75 -3.83 3.25
CA GLY A 47 0.36 -3.49 2.94
C GLY A 47 0.26 -2.55 1.74
N VAL A 48 1.12 -1.53 1.64
CA VAL A 48 1.21 -0.65 0.47
C VAL A 48 1.54 -1.47 -0.79
N ILE A 49 2.54 -2.34 -0.74
CA ILE A 49 2.93 -3.20 -1.88
C ILE A 49 1.77 -4.11 -2.32
N GLU A 50 1.04 -4.72 -1.37
CA GLU A 50 -0.12 -5.57 -1.67
C GLU A 50 -1.20 -4.84 -2.48
N THR A 51 -1.42 -3.55 -2.23
CA THR A 51 -2.38 -2.73 -3.00
C THR A 51 -2.04 -2.66 -4.49
N PHE A 52 -0.75 -2.66 -4.83
CA PHE A 52 -0.28 -2.67 -6.21
C PHE A 52 -0.38 -4.07 -6.80
N LEU A 53 -0.04 -5.10 -6.02
CA LEU A 53 -0.12 -6.50 -6.44
C LEU A 53 -1.56 -6.98 -6.68
N GLN A 54 -2.59 -6.28 -6.23
CA GLN A 54 -3.97 -6.57 -6.63
C GLN A 54 -4.21 -6.30 -8.14
N ARG A 55 -3.51 -5.29 -8.69
CA ARG A 55 -3.71 -4.79 -10.06
C ARG A 55 -2.56 -5.13 -10.99
N HIS A 56 -1.38 -5.37 -10.45
CA HIS A 56 -0.15 -5.64 -11.17
C HIS A 56 0.35 -7.05 -10.89
N ASP A 57 1.05 -7.62 -11.86
CA ASP A 57 1.70 -8.91 -11.69
C ASP A 57 3.20 -8.73 -11.53
N LEU A 58 3.70 -9.05 -10.34
CA LEU A 58 5.11 -8.92 -9.97
C LEU A 58 5.48 -9.99 -8.95
N PRO A 59 6.27 -11.00 -9.31
CA PRO A 59 6.83 -11.95 -8.35
C PRO A 59 7.58 -11.22 -7.22
N ILE A 60 7.25 -11.55 -5.97
CA ILE A 60 7.91 -11.00 -4.79
C ILE A 60 8.67 -12.10 -4.05
N GLY A 61 9.97 -11.91 -3.94
CA GLY A 61 10.81 -12.66 -3.01
C GLY A 61 10.87 -11.93 -1.67
N PHE A 62 10.45 -12.54 -0.57
CA PHE A 62 10.55 -11.90 0.74
C PHE A 62 11.64 -12.53 1.60
N ILE A 63 12.36 -11.69 2.35
CA ILE A 63 13.42 -12.10 3.26
C ILE A 63 13.08 -11.61 4.66
N ARG A 64 12.87 -12.51 5.62
CA ARG A 64 12.81 -12.14 7.04
C ARG A 64 14.24 -11.90 7.54
N VAL A 65 14.63 -10.63 7.64
CA VAL A 65 16.05 -10.24 7.79
C VAL A 65 16.67 -10.73 9.09
N VAL A 66 15.87 -10.94 10.14
CA VAL A 66 16.33 -11.47 11.43
C VAL A 66 16.69 -12.95 11.33
N ASP A 67 15.90 -13.71 10.57
CA ASP A 67 16.06 -15.16 10.44
C ASP A 67 17.05 -15.54 9.32
N TRP A 68 17.08 -14.75 8.24
CA TRP A 68 17.74 -15.11 6.97
C TRP A 68 18.77 -14.06 6.56
N ARG A 69 19.61 -13.64 7.52
CA ARG A 69 20.71 -12.69 7.29
C ARG A 69 21.59 -13.04 6.08
N PRO A 70 21.99 -14.31 5.84
CA PRO A 70 22.80 -14.65 4.67
C PRO A 70 22.14 -14.25 3.35
N ALA A 71 20.83 -14.52 3.18
CA ALA A 71 20.10 -14.10 1.98
C ALA A 71 20.03 -12.57 1.85
N SER A 72 19.75 -11.87 2.96
CA SER A 72 19.69 -10.39 2.97
C SER A 72 21.02 -9.74 2.61
N ASN A 73 22.13 -10.28 3.15
CA ASN A 73 23.49 -9.81 2.87
C ASN A 73 23.89 -10.08 1.42
N HIS A 74 23.53 -11.25 0.88
CA HIS A 74 23.77 -11.58 -0.52
C HIS A 74 23.12 -10.57 -1.47
N VAL A 75 21.88 -10.15 -1.19
CA VAL A 75 21.24 -9.07 -1.97
C VAL A 75 22.03 -7.77 -1.91
N THR A 76 22.58 -7.41 -0.75
CA THR A 76 23.45 -6.23 -0.59
C THR A 76 24.74 -6.36 -1.42
N GLU A 77 25.37 -7.54 -1.41
CA GLU A 77 26.58 -7.82 -2.18
C GLU A 77 26.33 -7.78 -3.71
N LEU A 78 25.22 -8.36 -4.16
CA LEU A 78 24.82 -8.38 -5.57
C LEU A 78 24.51 -6.98 -6.12
N THR A 79 23.87 -6.14 -5.31
CA THR A 79 23.34 -4.84 -5.75
C THR A 79 24.25 -3.66 -5.42
N GLY A 80 25.12 -3.81 -4.42
CA GLY A 80 25.83 -2.70 -3.80
C GLY A 80 24.95 -1.77 -2.96
N ILE A 81 23.65 -2.08 -2.80
CA ILE A 81 22.70 -1.25 -2.06
C ILE A 81 22.74 -1.61 -0.58
N THR A 82 22.96 -0.59 0.25
CA THR A 82 22.98 -0.72 1.72
C THR A 82 21.71 -1.40 2.23
N HIS A 83 21.88 -2.31 3.19
CA HIS A 83 20.77 -2.99 3.82
C HIS A 83 19.90 -2.02 4.63
N HIS A 84 18.60 -2.02 4.34
CA HIS A 84 17.56 -1.41 5.16
C HIS A 84 16.42 -2.40 5.43
N SER A 85 15.57 -2.07 6.40
CA SER A 85 14.43 -2.91 6.78
C SER A 85 13.29 -2.07 7.40
N PRO A 86 12.09 -2.03 6.80
CA PRO A 86 11.73 -2.69 5.55
C PRO A 86 12.46 -2.09 4.35
N GLN A 87 12.65 -2.87 3.29
CA GLN A 87 13.26 -2.41 2.03
C GLN A 87 12.66 -3.18 0.86
N PHE A 88 12.26 -2.46 -0.18
CA PHE A 88 11.75 -2.99 -1.44
C PHE A 88 12.75 -2.65 -2.55
N ILE A 89 13.14 -3.64 -3.33
CA ILE A 89 14.03 -3.47 -4.48
C ILE A 89 13.41 -4.13 -5.69
N LEU A 90 13.17 -3.36 -6.76
CA LEU A 90 12.73 -3.87 -8.05
C LEU A 90 13.93 -4.30 -8.88
N PHE A 91 13.85 -5.47 -9.49
CA PHE A 91 14.87 -6.03 -10.36
C PHE A 91 14.35 -6.19 -11.79
N ARG A 92 15.25 -5.97 -12.75
CA ARG A 92 15.09 -6.37 -14.15
C ARG A 92 16.36 -7.06 -14.62
N ASP A 93 16.21 -8.27 -15.14
CA ASP A 93 17.30 -9.14 -15.60
C ASP A 93 18.43 -9.26 -14.55
N GLY A 94 18.03 -9.49 -13.29
CA GLY A 94 18.94 -9.59 -12.14
C GLY A 94 19.59 -8.28 -11.69
N LYS A 95 19.30 -7.14 -12.33
CA LYS A 95 19.86 -5.83 -11.96
C LYS A 95 18.85 -4.96 -11.20
N PRO A 96 19.25 -4.28 -10.11
CA PRO A 96 18.36 -3.39 -9.39
C PRO A 96 17.98 -2.19 -10.27
N GLN A 97 16.68 -1.89 -10.35
CA GLN A 97 16.13 -0.77 -11.13
C GLN A 97 15.60 0.34 -10.23
N TYR A 98 15.10 -0.02 -9.06
CA TYR A 98 14.51 0.91 -8.11
C TYR A 98 14.64 0.35 -6.70
N GLU A 99 14.84 1.23 -5.72
CA GLU A 99 14.87 0.88 -4.32
C GLU A 99 14.12 1.93 -3.49
N VAL A 100 13.42 1.45 -2.47
CA VAL A 100 12.75 2.28 -1.48
C VAL A 100 12.71 1.53 -0.15
N ASN A 101 12.78 2.23 0.97
CA ASN A 101 12.91 1.61 2.28
C ASN A 101 12.22 2.39 3.39
N ASN A 102 12.11 1.79 4.57
CA ASN A 102 11.57 2.39 5.78
C ASN A 102 10.21 3.07 5.58
N TRP A 103 10.17 4.40 5.73
CA TRP A 103 8.97 5.22 5.63
C TRP A 103 8.68 5.67 4.19
N ASP A 104 9.66 5.54 3.30
CA ASP A 104 9.53 5.96 1.92
C ASP A 104 8.73 4.96 1.09
N ILE A 105 8.42 3.77 1.65
CA ILE A 105 7.54 2.77 1.03
C ILE A 105 6.10 3.27 1.08
N THR A 106 5.77 4.19 0.18
CA THR A 106 4.46 4.83 0.08
C THR A 106 3.82 4.60 -1.30
N PRO A 107 2.49 4.80 -1.43
CA PRO A 107 1.82 4.75 -2.72
C PRO A 107 2.41 5.70 -3.75
N GLU A 108 2.82 6.90 -3.34
CA GLU A 108 3.40 7.93 -4.22
C GLU A 108 4.75 7.50 -4.79
N ALA A 109 5.57 6.84 -3.97
CA ALA A 109 6.86 6.33 -4.37
C ALA A 109 6.72 5.14 -5.33
N LEU A 110 5.77 4.24 -5.07
CA LEU A 110 5.60 3.00 -5.84
C LEU A 110 4.72 3.16 -7.09
N ALA A 111 3.73 4.05 -7.10
CA ALA A 111 2.81 4.23 -8.23
C ALA A 111 3.48 4.49 -9.59
N PRO A 112 4.45 5.42 -9.73
CA PRO A 112 5.11 5.64 -11.01
C PRO A 112 5.92 4.41 -11.43
N VAL A 113 6.59 3.75 -10.47
CA VAL A 113 7.40 2.56 -10.72
C VAL A 113 6.56 1.40 -11.23
N PHE A 114 5.45 1.08 -10.55
CA PHE A 114 4.54 0.03 -10.97
C PHE A 114 3.90 0.32 -12.32
N SER A 115 3.46 1.57 -12.55
CA SER A 115 2.83 1.97 -13.82
C SER A 115 3.79 1.88 -15.00
N GLN A 116 5.07 2.20 -14.79
CA GLN A 116 6.08 2.23 -15.86
C GLN A 116 6.73 0.86 -16.10
N HIS A 117 6.93 0.06 -15.05
CA HIS A 117 7.79 -1.13 -15.13
C HIS A 117 7.06 -2.46 -14.95
N VAL A 118 5.87 -2.47 -14.35
CA VAL A 118 5.19 -3.69 -13.91
C VAL A 118 3.89 -3.92 -14.69
N PRO A 119 3.72 -5.08 -15.37
CA PRO A 119 2.53 -5.36 -16.15
C PRO A 119 1.28 -5.39 -15.27
N GLN A 120 0.15 -4.90 -15.80
CA GLN A 120 -1.16 -5.04 -15.17
C GLN A 120 -1.68 -6.47 -15.36
N ARG A 121 -2.42 -6.98 -14.38
CA ARG A 121 -3.06 -8.31 -14.47
C ARG A 121 -4.10 -8.34 -15.57
N SER A 122 -4.02 -9.34 -16.44
CA SER A 122 -5.03 -9.61 -17.45
C SER A 122 -6.34 -10.05 -16.78
N GLY A 123 -7.43 -9.30 -16.98
CA GLY A 123 -8.72 -9.61 -16.36
C GLY A 123 -8.95 -9.02 -14.97
N ALA A 124 -8.00 -8.23 -14.44
CA ALA A 124 -8.40 -7.16 -13.54
C ALA A 124 -9.36 -6.31 -14.38
N ALA A 125 -10.65 -6.39 -14.07
CA ALA A 125 -11.63 -5.50 -14.67
C ALA A 125 -11.00 -4.10 -14.68
N GLN A 126 -11.23 -3.34 -15.74
CA GLN A 126 -11.25 -1.90 -15.59
C GLN A 126 -12.34 -1.61 -14.56
N VAL A 127 -12.02 -1.80 -13.27
CA VAL A 127 -12.62 -1.03 -12.21
C VAL A 127 -12.18 0.36 -12.60
N GLN A 128 -13.07 1.06 -13.28
CA GLN A 128 -12.90 2.43 -13.66
C GLN A 128 -12.35 3.11 -12.42
N THR A 129 -11.07 3.48 -12.47
CA THR A 129 -10.44 4.29 -11.44
C THR A 129 -11.03 5.70 -11.56
N GLU A 130 -12.28 5.82 -11.14
CA GLU A 130 -12.78 6.99 -10.40
C GLU A 130 -12.46 6.81 -8.90
N GLY A 131 -11.50 5.93 -8.57
CA GLY A 131 -10.93 5.72 -7.24
C GLY A 131 -9.91 6.80 -6.88
N GLY A 132 -10.41 8.01 -6.68
CA GLY A 132 -9.69 9.12 -6.09
C GLY A 132 -10.71 9.96 -5.34
N VAL A 133 -10.75 9.80 -4.02
CA VAL A 133 -11.59 10.54 -3.05
C VAL A 133 -13.11 10.47 -3.22
N GLU A 134 -13.65 10.03 -4.36
CA GLU A 134 -15.07 10.05 -4.69
C GLU A 134 -15.96 9.21 -3.76
N PRO A 135 -15.56 7.99 -3.33
CA PRO A 135 -16.30 7.24 -2.32
C PRO A 135 -16.44 8.00 -0.99
N TYR A 136 -15.41 8.77 -0.61
CA TYR A 136 -15.46 9.62 0.59
C TYR A 136 -16.37 10.83 0.38
N ARG A 137 -16.29 11.49 -0.79
CA ARG A 137 -17.18 12.62 -1.13
C ARG A 137 -18.64 12.21 -1.04
N GLN A 138 -19.01 11.09 -1.64
CA GLN A 138 -20.37 10.55 -1.58
C GLN A 138 -20.82 10.28 -0.14
N LEU A 139 -19.96 9.65 0.67
CA LEU A 139 -20.26 9.34 2.06
C LEU A 139 -20.43 10.61 2.92
N MET A 140 -19.57 11.60 2.73
CA MET A 140 -19.64 12.90 3.41
C MET A 140 -20.90 13.68 3.01
N GLN A 141 -21.26 13.66 1.72
CA GLN A 141 -22.48 14.31 1.22
C GLN A 141 -23.74 13.67 1.83
N ALA A 142 -23.82 12.33 1.87
CA ALA A 142 -24.94 11.62 2.49
C ALA A 142 -25.12 11.97 3.98
N TYR A 143 -24.01 12.17 4.72
CA TYR A 143 -24.06 12.63 6.11
C TYR A 143 -24.53 14.09 6.24
N LEU A 144 -24.04 15.00 5.40
CA LEU A 144 -24.45 16.41 5.39
C LEU A 144 -25.94 16.56 5.02
N ASP A 145 -26.42 15.75 4.09
CA ASP A 145 -27.83 15.67 3.68
C ASP A 145 -28.73 15.02 4.76
N GLY A 146 -28.16 14.54 5.87
CA GLY A 146 -28.89 13.95 6.99
C GLY A 146 -29.35 12.51 6.74
N GLN A 147 -28.81 11.83 5.73
CA GLN A 147 -29.12 10.43 5.43
C GLN A 147 -28.39 9.45 6.36
N LEU A 148 -27.31 9.90 7.00
CA LEU A 148 -26.53 9.13 7.96
C LEU A 148 -26.52 9.82 9.33
N SER A 149 -26.59 9.03 10.40
CA SER A 149 -26.30 9.50 11.75
C SER A 149 -24.79 9.63 11.96
N ASP A 150 -24.36 10.44 12.95
CA ASP A 150 -22.94 10.62 13.28
C ASP A 150 -22.21 9.28 13.47
N TRP A 151 -22.87 8.31 14.13
CA TRP A 151 -22.33 6.97 14.37
C TRP A 151 -22.24 6.14 13.10
N ALA A 152 -23.29 6.12 12.28
CA ALA A 152 -23.30 5.38 11.03
C ALA A 152 -22.26 5.94 10.04
N PHE A 153 -22.12 7.26 10.00
CA PHE A 153 -21.10 7.93 9.20
C PHE A 153 -19.70 7.59 9.68
N GLN A 154 -19.42 7.68 11.00
CA GLN A 154 -18.12 7.33 11.57
C GLN A 154 -17.73 5.88 11.26
N ASP A 155 -18.64 4.93 11.46
CA ASP A 155 -18.37 3.50 11.24
C ASP A 155 -18.08 3.18 9.76
N GLN A 156 -18.91 3.71 8.85
CA GLN A 156 -18.73 3.52 7.41
C GLN A 156 -17.46 4.22 6.90
N TYR A 157 -17.15 5.42 7.40
CA TYR A 157 -15.95 6.15 7.01
C TYR A 157 -14.68 5.43 7.46
N VAL A 158 -14.67 4.92 8.69
CA VAL A 158 -13.51 4.19 9.24
C VAL A 158 -13.30 2.87 8.51
N THR A 159 -14.38 2.17 8.20
CA THR A 159 -14.33 0.92 7.43
C THR A 159 -13.80 1.18 6.03
N LEU A 160 -14.38 2.18 5.33
CA LEU A 160 -13.91 2.60 4.01
C LEU A 160 -12.43 2.99 4.05
N PHE A 161 -12.01 3.83 5.00
CA PHE A 161 -10.62 4.29 5.12
C PHE A 161 -9.63 3.16 5.45
N ARG A 162 -10.05 2.15 6.23
CA ARG A 162 -9.20 0.98 6.54
C ARG A 162 -9.02 0.06 5.34
N ASP A 163 -10.10 -0.16 4.59
CA ASP A 163 -10.11 -1.07 3.44
C ASP A 163 -9.61 -0.38 2.16
N ASP A 164 -9.51 0.96 2.17
CA ASP A 164 -9.09 1.75 1.04
C ASP A 164 -7.56 1.78 0.86
N ALA A 165 -7.15 0.81 0.06
CA ALA A 165 -5.82 0.67 -0.52
C ALA A 165 -5.48 1.68 -1.64
N SER A 166 -6.42 2.57 -2.02
CA SER A 166 -6.35 3.40 -3.23
C SER A 166 -5.91 4.85 -3.01
N LEU A 167 -5.63 5.28 -1.78
CA LEU A 167 -5.14 6.65 -1.51
C LEU A 167 -3.81 6.89 -2.22
N ARG A 168 -3.80 7.85 -3.16
CA ARG A 168 -2.72 8.05 -4.14
C ARG A 168 -1.85 9.28 -3.89
N SER A 169 -2.23 10.15 -2.96
CA SER A 169 -1.39 11.26 -2.52
C SER A 169 -1.38 11.45 -1.00
N GLN A 170 -0.20 11.75 -0.46
CA GLN A 170 0.03 12.06 0.95
C GLN A 170 -0.88 13.19 1.43
N ARG A 171 -1.17 14.16 0.56
CA ARG A 171 -2.11 15.25 0.84
C ARG A 171 -3.53 14.75 1.08
N GLU A 172 -4.06 13.86 0.23
CA GLU A 172 -5.41 13.32 0.40
C GLU A 172 -5.49 12.42 1.64
N PHE A 173 -4.46 11.60 1.89
CA PHE A 173 -4.35 10.80 3.10
C PHE A 173 -4.33 11.67 4.36
N ASP A 174 -3.52 12.72 4.39
CA ASP A 174 -3.44 13.67 5.50
C ASP A 174 -4.75 14.43 5.71
N LEU A 175 -5.46 14.79 4.64
CA LEU A 175 -6.75 15.46 4.72
C LEU A 175 -7.84 14.52 5.28
N LEU A 176 -7.93 13.30 4.76
CA LEU A 176 -8.94 12.32 5.17
C LEU A 176 -8.68 11.76 6.58
N SER A 177 -7.42 11.59 6.97
CA SER A 177 -7.05 11.13 8.30
C SER A 177 -7.42 12.12 9.40
N ARG A 178 -7.45 13.44 9.12
CA ARG A 178 -7.82 14.49 10.09
C ARG A 178 -9.27 14.45 10.57
N LEU A 179 -10.19 13.82 9.82
CA LEU A 179 -11.61 13.84 10.17
C LEU A 179 -11.88 13.12 11.49
N PHE A 180 -11.24 11.96 11.66
CA PHE A 180 -11.40 11.08 12.82
C PHE A 180 -10.06 10.67 13.46
N GLY A 181 -8.92 11.12 12.95
CA GLY A 181 -7.59 10.85 13.51
C GLY A 181 -6.84 12.14 13.81
N ASP A 182 -5.92 12.06 14.77
CA ASP A 182 -4.92 13.09 14.97
C ASP A 182 -3.80 12.89 13.92
N PRO A 183 -3.50 13.88 13.07
CA PRO A 183 -2.42 13.78 12.09
C PRO A 183 -1.04 13.56 12.72
N ASP A 184 -0.85 13.94 14.01
CA ASP A 184 0.40 13.72 14.75
C ASP A 184 0.41 12.42 15.57
N ALA A 185 -0.72 11.71 15.66
CA ALA A 185 -0.77 10.38 16.29
C ALA A 185 -0.22 9.32 15.34
N TYR A 186 1.11 9.20 15.33
CA TYR A 186 1.87 8.12 14.69
C TYR A 186 1.24 6.74 15.03
N HIS A 187 0.39 6.24 14.13
CA HIS A 187 -0.26 4.92 14.13
C HIS A 187 -1.25 4.59 15.26
N GLY A 188 -2.41 5.26 15.33
CA GLY A 188 -3.50 4.68 16.13
C GLY A 188 -4.81 5.42 16.33
N GLY A 189 -4.99 6.63 15.81
CA GLY A 189 -6.18 7.45 16.13
C GLY A 189 -7.54 6.82 15.78
N LEU A 190 -7.59 5.94 14.77
CA LEU A 190 -8.82 5.30 14.28
C LEU A 190 -9.23 4.03 15.04
N HIS A 191 -8.38 3.47 15.91
CA HIS A 191 -8.71 2.28 16.71
C HIS A 191 -9.43 2.61 18.02
N GLN A 192 -9.43 3.88 18.44
CA GLN A 192 -10.05 4.38 19.67
C GLN A 192 -10.94 5.59 19.39
N LEU A 193 -11.92 5.41 18.50
CA LEU A 193 -12.93 6.44 18.28
C LEU A 193 -14.00 6.33 19.37
N GLY A 194 -14.02 7.31 20.27
CA GLY A 194 -15.09 7.54 21.23
C GLY A 194 -16.36 8.09 20.56
N ALA A 195 -17.23 8.74 21.34
CA ALA A 195 -18.46 9.26 20.77
C ALA A 195 -18.16 10.42 19.80
N PRO A 196 -18.76 10.47 18.60
CA PRO A 196 -18.46 11.49 17.59
C PRO A 196 -18.63 12.93 18.11
N GLN A 197 -19.53 13.13 19.07
CA GLN A 197 -19.86 14.42 19.67
C GLN A 197 -18.77 14.96 20.61
N GLU A 198 -17.86 14.11 21.12
CA GLU A 198 -16.79 14.52 22.05
C GLU A 198 -15.69 15.34 21.36
N ARG A 199 -15.70 15.41 20.02
CA ARG A 199 -14.68 16.08 19.19
C ARG A 199 -15.18 17.38 18.55
N GLY A 200 -16.22 17.97 19.13
CA GLY A 200 -16.84 19.19 18.61
C GLY A 200 -17.70 18.93 17.37
N ASP A 201 -18.00 19.98 16.61
CA ASP A 201 -18.94 19.93 15.49
C ASP A 201 -18.42 19.06 14.34
N LEU A 202 -18.97 17.84 14.23
CA LEU A 202 -18.63 16.89 13.18
C LEU A 202 -19.10 17.37 11.81
N ARG A 203 -20.26 18.03 11.71
CA ARG A 203 -20.76 18.54 10.42
C ARG A 203 -19.86 19.64 9.88
N ALA A 204 -19.43 20.57 10.72
CA ALA A 204 -18.51 21.63 10.30
C ALA A 204 -17.18 21.06 9.76
N ARG A 205 -16.63 20.03 10.40
CA ARG A 205 -15.39 19.36 9.96
C ARG A 205 -15.56 18.58 8.67
N VAL A 206 -16.66 17.86 8.51
CA VAL A 206 -16.99 17.16 7.25
C VAL A 206 -17.10 18.16 6.10
N GLN A 207 -17.78 19.28 6.32
CA GLN A 207 -17.93 20.32 5.29
C GLN A 207 -16.58 20.95 4.91
N ASP A 208 -15.71 21.21 5.87
CA ASP A 208 -14.37 21.76 5.63
C ASP A 208 -13.50 20.82 4.80
N ILE A 209 -13.48 19.53 5.13
CA ILE A 209 -12.73 18.52 4.37
C ILE A 209 -13.30 18.36 2.97
N LEU A 210 -14.63 18.30 2.82
CA LEU A 210 -15.27 18.20 1.51
C LEU A 210 -14.89 19.38 0.59
N ASN A 211 -14.83 20.60 1.13
CA ASN A 211 -14.42 21.78 0.38
C ASN A 211 -12.93 21.73 -0.05
N GLN A 212 -12.08 21.08 0.74
CA GLN A 212 -10.64 20.96 0.46
C GLN A 212 -10.33 19.82 -0.52
N LEU A 213 -11.23 18.86 -0.70
CA LEU A 213 -11.07 17.71 -1.59
C LEU A 213 -11.36 18.00 -3.07
N GLY A 214 -12.09 19.09 -3.39
CA GLY A 214 -12.32 19.54 -4.77
C GLY A 214 -13.27 18.64 -5.56
#